data_AF-A0A9E3SE40-F1
#
_entry.id   AF-A0A9E3SE40-F1
#
_cell.length_a   1.000
_cell.length_b   1.000
_cell.length_c   1.000
_cell.angle_alpha   90.00
_cell.angle_beta   90.00
_cell.angle_gamma   90.00
#
_symmetry.space_group_name_H-M   'P 1'
#
loop_
_entity.id
_entity.type
_entity.pdbx_description
1 polymer ?
#
loop_
_entity_poly.entity_id
_entity_poly.type
_entity_poly.pdbx_seq_one_letter_code
_entity_poly.pdbx_strand_id
1 'polypeptide(L)'
;MDGQLMPHKWGGTSDLHIYNANKSKSVFHIPSSLSTLNVLFIERSGATVLDGNLHIEFLFYLGSDGFSANGHQITYDENASIWVSGNAEISADMISGPNGIQNIKIFTGSPTLNFDGEIKGDLEIVAAVGQVEIAAGRSISVSGTTTVGAPLVIRSDATGTACFLDKGPISYGGEEDAQISVERYIPSKDEWHYVSTPVQNSTARFFAGSYLNAYDTDNSLWVSFTSLDQAVNTMQGYSSKIPNAEPSQTYTFSGQLNTARMAPLSINLSNGGDKYNLVGNPFPSVIDWDHASWTKANIADAVYIWNASTGSYASYVNGAGVNGGSRYIAPMQGFFVQATGANPSLQIDDNDVRVYEAASFLKDDEEFLNQLSIVLEGATGTDEIMIRFIAEASSGFDEAYDAHKMFGNLELAQVFAIDDQELPMAIHTLSTVKETEFVKLGLKISETGNHTLLFNDHESFIENIFLTLE
;
A
#
# COMPACT_ATOMS: atom_id res chain seq x y z
N MET A 1 23.70 25.69 35.47
CA MET A 1 24.72 25.97 34.44
C MET A 1 24.00 25.73 33.14
N ASP A 2 23.51 26.85 32.63
CA ASP A 2 22.21 26.94 32.00
C ASP A 2 22.38 26.80 30.48
N GLY A 3 21.39 26.16 29.85
CA GLY A 3 21.31 26.06 28.41
C GLY A 3 21.40 27.44 27.78
N GLN A 4 22.34 27.65 26.86
CA GLN A 4 22.57 28.95 26.25
C GLN A 4 21.84 28.99 24.91
N LEU A 5 20.77 29.78 24.81
CA LEU A 5 20.27 30.24 23.52
C LEU A 5 21.28 31.26 23.00
N MET A 6 22.01 30.92 21.94
CA MET A 6 22.92 31.85 21.28
C MET A 6 22.29 32.30 19.95
N PRO A 7 21.42 33.33 19.94
CA PRO A 7 21.02 33.95 18.70
C PRO A 7 22.25 34.63 18.10
N HIS A 8 22.76 34.07 17.01
CA HIS A 8 23.90 34.61 16.28
C HIS A 8 23.40 35.20 14.97
N LYS A 9 23.43 36.54 14.85
CA LYS A 9 23.35 37.18 13.53
C LYS A 9 24.72 37.10 12.85
N TRP A 10 24.94 36.09 12.02
CA TRP A 10 26.05 36.13 11.07
C TRP A 10 25.57 36.85 9.81
N GLY A 11 26.25 37.92 9.39
CA GLY A 11 26.05 38.51 8.05
C GLY A 11 24.68 39.14 7.72
N GLY A 12 23.73 39.23 8.65
CA GLY A 12 22.39 39.80 8.40
C GLY A 12 21.26 38.77 8.26
N THR A 13 21.56 37.47 8.36
CA THR A 13 20.57 36.37 8.39
C THR A 13 20.12 36.06 9.82
N SER A 14 18.89 35.56 9.97
CA SER A 14 18.33 35.10 11.25
C SER A 14 18.67 33.63 11.50
N ASP A 15 19.88 33.36 12.00
CA ASP A 15 20.29 31.99 12.35
C ASP A 15 20.09 31.73 13.86
N LEU A 16 19.65 30.52 14.21
CA LEU A 16 19.50 30.07 15.60
C LEU A 16 20.26 28.77 15.83
N HIS A 17 21.19 28.79 16.78
CA HIS A 17 21.89 27.61 17.26
C HIS A 17 21.46 27.30 18.70
N ILE A 18 20.92 26.11 18.91
CA ILE A 18 20.57 25.56 20.22
C ILE A 18 21.56 24.46 20.57
N TYR A 19 22.34 24.67 21.64
CA TYR A 19 23.32 23.71 22.13
C TYR A 19 23.31 23.57 23.66
N ASN A 20 23.23 22.34 24.16
CA ASN A 20 23.30 22.04 25.60
C ASN A 20 24.33 20.94 25.93
N ALA A 21 25.53 21.37 26.32
CA ALA A 21 26.64 20.49 26.67
C ALA A 21 26.32 19.40 27.72
N ASN A 22 25.30 19.60 28.58
CA ASN A 22 25.05 18.74 29.74
C ASN A 22 23.90 17.73 29.56
N LYS A 23 23.16 17.73 28.44
CA LYS A 23 21.96 16.89 28.18
C LYS A 23 20.92 16.86 29.33
N SER A 24 20.96 17.79 30.28
CA SER A 24 20.13 17.74 31.48
C SER A 24 18.75 18.32 31.21
N LYS A 25 17.72 17.46 31.02
CA LYS A 25 16.25 17.67 31.13
C LYS A 25 15.66 19.08 30.84
N SER A 26 16.30 19.89 30.02
CA SER A 26 15.88 21.26 29.76
C SER A 26 15.10 21.23 28.45
N VAL A 27 13.83 21.61 28.49
CA VAL A 27 13.04 21.84 27.29
C VAL A 27 13.40 23.24 26.79
N PHE A 28 13.90 23.33 25.56
CA PHE A 28 14.17 24.61 24.91
C PHE A 28 12.95 25.06 24.14
N HIS A 29 12.48 26.27 24.44
CA HIS A 29 11.37 26.88 23.73
C HIS A 29 11.92 27.87 22.69
N ILE A 30 11.54 27.68 21.41
CA ILE A 30 11.76 28.66 20.36
C ILE A 30 10.58 29.64 20.42
N PRO A 31 10.80 30.89 20.84
CA PRO A 31 9.71 31.83 21.07
C PRO A 31 9.01 32.21 19.76
N SER A 32 7.70 32.45 19.83
CA SER A 32 6.86 32.87 18.69
C SER A 32 7.31 34.16 17.99
N SER A 33 8.17 34.96 18.63
CA SER A 33 8.79 36.13 18.00
C SER A 33 9.83 35.77 16.92
N LEU A 34 10.31 34.53 16.88
CA LEU A 34 11.20 34.02 15.84
C LEU A 34 10.38 33.25 14.80
N SER A 35 9.71 33.99 13.91
CA SER A 35 8.86 33.41 12.87
C SER A 35 9.60 33.00 11.60
N THR A 36 10.83 33.48 11.41
CA THR A 36 11.64 33.22 10.21
C THR A 36 13.10 33.04 10.59
N LEU A 37 13.69 31.90 10.20
CA LEU A 37 15.09 31.60 10.37
C LEU A 37 15.70 31.18 9.03
N ASN A 38 16.90 31.66 8.76
CA ASN A 38 17.67 31.16 7.63
C ASN A 38 18.24 29.76 7.96
N VAL A 39 18.85 29.62 9.14
CA VAL A 39 19.27 28.32 9.69
C VAL A 39 18.72 28.09 11.09
N LEU A 40 18.11 26.93 11.31
CA LEU A 40 17.86 26.37 12.64
C LEU A 40 18.80 25.18 12.87
N PHE A 41 19.70 25.30 13.84
CA PHE A 41 20.68 24.28 14.17
C PHE A 41 20.48 23.80 15.61
N ILE A 42 20.03 22.56 15.76
CA ILE A 42 19.76 21.95 17.06
C ILE A 42 20.79 20.84 17.29
N GLU A 43 21.74 21.06 18.19
CA GLU A 43 22.77 20.08 18.53
C GLU A 43 22.78 19.83 20.05
N ARG A 44 22.52 18.60 20.49
CA ARG A 44 22.65 18.20 21.91
C ARG A 44 21.80 19.09 22.83
N SER A 45 20.52 19.31 22.53
CA SER A 45 19.64 20.23 23.26
C SER A 45 18.79 19.54 24.34
N GLY A 46 18.55 18.23 24.27
CA GLY A 46 17.50 17.57 25.06
C GLY A 46 16.16 17.52 24.31
N ALA A 47 15.17 18.32 24.69
CA ALA A 47 13.92 18.46 23.93
C ALA A 47 13.78 19.91 23.45
N THR A 48 13.38 20.12 22.20
CA THR A 48 13.10 21.46 21.66
C THR A 48 11.63 21.56 21.24
N VAL A 49 10.98 22.65 21.62
CA VAL A 49 9.55 22.91 21.41
C VAL A 49 9.37 24.28 20.75
N LEU A 50 8.48 24.36 19.76
CA LEU A 50 8.03 25.65 19.20
C LEU A 50 6.91 26.27 20.05
N ASP A 51 6.97 27.59 20.23
CA ASP A 51 5.88 28.39 20.80
C ASP A 51 5.10 29.18 19.72
N GLY A 52 5.46 29.02 18.43
CA GLY A 52 4.81 29.66 17.29
C GLY A 52 5.25 29.06 15.95
N ASN A 53 4.57 29.44 14.88
CA ASN A 53 4.92 28.99 13.52
C ASN A 53 6.32 29.48 13.12
N LEU A 54 7.00 28.67 12.31
CA LEU A 54 8.38 28.92 11.89
C LEU A 54 8.54 28.72 10.37
N HIS A 55 9.24 29.63 9.73
CA HIS A 55 9.69 29.52 8.35
C HIS A 55 11.21 29.32 8.30
N ILE A 56 11.69 28.32 7.55
CA ILE A 56 13.10 27.99 7.36
C ILE A 56 13.50 28.28 5.90
N GLU A 57 14.42 29.21 5.70
CA GLU A 57 14.85 29.63 4.35
C GLU A 57 15.93 28.71 3.75
N PHE A 58 16.79 28.09 4.58
CA PHE A 58 17.92 27.30 4.07
C PHE A 58 18.13 25.95 4.75
N LEU A 59 18.27 25.89 6.07
CA LEU A 59 18.68 24.65 6.74
C LEU A 59 17.99 24.45 8.09
N PHE A 60 17.41 23.27 8.25
CA PHE A 60 17.03 22.74 9.56
C PHE A 60 17.93 21.54 9.90
N TYR A 61 18.91 21.75 10.78
CA TYR A 61 19.77 20.71 11.30
C TYR A 61 19.26 20.15 12.63
N LEU A 62 19.16 18.83 12.69
CA LEU A 62 18.72 18.03 13.83
C LEU A 62 19.82 17.07 14.27
N GLY A 63 20.28 17.26 15.51
CA GLY A 63 21.15 16.31 16.20
C GLY A 63 20.39 15.08 16.71
N SER A 64 20.83 14.51 17.83
CA SER A 64 20.24 13.28 18.40
C SER A 64 18.98 13.50 19.25
N ASP A 65 18.42 14.71 19.25
CA ASP A 65 17.45 15.18 20.25
C ASP A 65 16.05 15.29 19.69
N GLY A 66 15.04 15.21 20.57
CA GLY A 66 13.64 15.32 20.18
C GLY A 66 13.27 16.77 19.83
N PHE A 67 12.56 16.96 18.73
CA PHE A 67 11.95 18.22 18.33
C PHE A 67 10.42 18.05 18.28
N SER A 68 9.68 19.07 18.71
CA SER A 68 8.22 19.10 18.57
C SER A 68 7.77 20.48 18.11
N ALA A 69 6.99 20.52 17.04
CA ALA A 69 6.36 21.75 16.60
C ALA A 69 5.17 22.14 17.50
N ASN A 70 4.71 21.26 18.40
CA ASN A 70 3.66 21.55 19.39
C ASN A 70 2.38 22.13 18.77
N GLY A 71 1.97 21.57 17.62
CA GLY A 71 0.80 22.03 16.85
C GLY A 71 1.03 23.26 15.98
N HIS A 72 2.25 23.83 15.99
CA HIS A 72 2.64 24.91 15.09
C HIS A 72 3.13 24.38 13.74
N GLN A 73 3.05 25.23 12.72
CA GLN A 73 3.46 24.90 11.36
C GLN A 73 4.93 25.23 11.12
N ILE A 74 5.63 24.34 10.43
CA ILE A 74 6.96 24.59 9.88
C ILE A 74 6.87 24.63 8.37
N THR A 75 7.39 25.70 7.80
CA THR A 75 7.41 25.92 6.35
C THR A 75 8.84 26.11 5.88
N TYR A 76 9.10 25.76 4.62
CA TYR A 76 10.42 25.75 4.02
C TYR A 76 10.44 26.57 2.74
N ASP A 77 11.56 27.18 2.41
CA ASP A 77 11.81 27.66 1.06
C ASP A 77 12.11 26.52 0.08
N GLU A 78 12.06 26.84 -1.22
CA GLU A 78 12.19 25.88 -2.33
C GLU A 78 13.54 25.14 -2.38
N ASN A 79 14.56 25.61 -1.65
CA ASN A 79 15.87 24.96 -1.59
C ASN A 79 16.28 24.53 -0.19
N ALA A 80 15.38 24.64 0.80
CA ALA A 80 15.74 24.35 2.17
C ALA A 80 15.88 22.85 2.43
N SER A 81 16.82 22.47 3.30
CA SER A 81 17.12 21.06 3.60
C SER A 81 16.92 20.73 5.06
N ILE A 82 16.56 19.48 5.34
CA ILE A 82 16.61 18.90 6.69
C ILE A 82 17.86 18.03 6.77
N TRP A 83 18.73 18.31 7.72
CA TRP A 83 19.96 17.54 7.96
C TRP A 83 19.87 16.84 9.31
N VAL A 84 20.18 15.55 9.34
CA VAL A 84 20.05 14.73 10.56
C VAL A 84 21.38 14.09 10.94
N SER A 85 21.73 14.17 12.22
CA SER A 85 22.88 13.49 12.81
C SER A 85 22.49 12.92 14.18
N GLY A 86 22.21 11.62 14.23
CA GLY A 86 21.75 10.94 15.44
C GLY A 86 20.44 10.19 15.19
N ASN A 87 19.67 10.00 16.26
CA ASN A 87 18.49 9.15 16.26
C ASN A 87 17.19 9.96 16.31
N ALA A 88 17.17 11.15 15.70
CA ALA A 88 15.99 12.00 15.70
C ALA A 88 14.86 11.35 14.89
N GLU A 89 13.63 11.55 15.35
CA GLU A 89 12.44 11.30 14.55
C GLU A 89 12.11 12.55 13.74
N ILE A 90 11.88 12.37 12.44
CA ILE A 90 11.32 13.40 11.56
C ILE A 90 9.82 13.15 11.50
N SER A 91 9.04 14.02 12.12
CA SER A 91 7.59 13.86 12.28
C SER A 91 6.80 14.68 11.25
N ALA A 92 5.51 14.37 11.06
CA ALA A 92 4.62 15.09 10.14
C ALA A 92 4.57 16.61 10.41
N ASP A 93 4.69 17.02 11.67
CA ASP A 93 4.67 18.43 12.07
C ASP A 93 5.90 19.22 11.58
N MET A 94 6.98 18.51 11.25
CA MET A 94 8.21 19.08 10.74
C MET A 94 8.12 19.37 9.25
N ILE A 95 7.07 18.94 8.56
CA ILE A 95 7.04 18.85 7.09
C ILE A 95 5.76 19.42 6.47
N SER A 96 4.86 19.98 7.30
CA SER A 96 3.49 20.34 6.95
C SER A 96 3.31 21.62 6.12
N GLY A 97 4.40 22.24 5.66
CA GLY A 97 4.37 23.49 4.89
C GLY A 97 3.99 23.32 3.40
N PRO A 98 3.46 24.37 2.74
CA PRO A 98 2.97 24.30 1.35
C PRO A 98 4.05 23.97 0.32
N ASN A 99 5.31 24.27 0.64
CA ASN A 99 6.44 23.95 -0.21
C ASN A 99 6.95 22.51 -0.02
N GLY A 100 6.49 21.78 1.00
CA GLY A 100 6.99 20.44 1.35
C GLY A 100 8.46 20.44 1.78
N ILE A 101 9.04 19.25 1.93
CA ILE A 101 10.47 19.08 2.14
C ILE A 101 11.16 19.02 0.79
N GLN A 102 12.25 19.76 0.63
CA GLN A 102 13.03 19.68 -0.60
C GLN A 102 14.08 18.58 -0.48
N ASN A 103 14.98 18.63 0.50
CA ASN A 103 15.97 17.57 0.65
C ASN A 103 16.07 17.08 2.10
N ILE A 104 16.30 15.78 2.29
CA ILE A 104 16.69 15.20 3.58
C ILE A 104 18.07 14.57 3.43
N LYS A 105 18.99 14.92 4.32
CA LYS A 105 20.32 14.31 4.39
C LYS A 105 20.61 13.77 5.78
N ILE A 106 21.02 12.50 5.84
CA ILE A 106 21.28 11.78 7.08
C ILE A 106 22.76 11.41 7.13
N PHE A 107 23.46 11.94 8.13
CA PHE A 107 24.91 11.81 8.25
C PHE A 107 25.35 10.68 9.17
N THR A 108 24.64 10.47 10.29
CA THR A 108 24.97 9.47 11.33
C THR A 108 23.73 9.05 12.11
N GLY A 109 23.86 8.00 12.93
CA GLY A 109 22.83 7.56 13.87
C GLY A 109 21.81 6.60 13.25
N SER A 110 20.66 6.48 13.90
CA SER A 110 19.54 5.65 13.45
C SER A 110 18.20 6.39 13.51
N PRO A 111 17.95 7.36 12.62
CA PRO A 111 16.74 8.17 12.67
C PRO A 111 15.52 7.44 12.08
N THR A 112 14.35 7.95 12.43
CA THR A 112 13.05 7.46 11.93
C THR A 112 12.35 8.57 11.14
N LEU A 113 11.88 8.25 9.94
CA LEU A 113 10.96 9.07 9.16
C LEU A 113 9.54 8.64 9.54
N ASN A 114 8.83 9.47 10.30
CA ASN A 114 7.50 9.20 10.84
C ASN A 114 6.48 10.22 10.31
N PHE A 115 6.28 10.24 8.99
CA PHE A 115 5.35 11.15 8.34
C PHE A 115 4.79 10.55 7.05
N ASP A 116 3.65 11.08 6.62
CA ASP A 116 3.12 10.85 5.28
C ASP A 116 3.44 12.07 4.40
N GLY A 117 3.96 11.86 3.20
CA GLY A 117 4.22 12.96 2.27
C GLY A 117 5.37 12.76 1.28
N GLU A 118 5.75 13.87 0.66
CA GLU A 118 6.74 13.92 -0.40
C GLU A 118 8.01 14.66 0.01
N ILE A 119 9.14 14.01 -0.23
CA ILE A 119 10.45 14.66 -0.36
C ILE A 119 10.59 15.03 -1.83
N LYS A 120 10.48 16.32 -2.14
CA LYS A 120 10.44 16.82 -3.52
C LYS A 120 11.78 16.72 -4.25
N GLY A 121 12.87 16.83 -3.51
CA GLY A 121 14.25 16.62 -3.95
C GLY A 121 14.80 15.30 -3.40
N ASP A 122 16.04 15.32 -2.92
CA ASP A 122 16.82 14.11 -2.64
C ASP A 122 16.64 13.61 -1.20
N LEU A 123 16.68 12.28 -1.05
CA LEU A 123 16.91 11.59 0.22
C LEU A 123 18.32 10.99 0.20
N GLU A 124 19.24 11.57 0.95
CA GLU A 124 20.64 11.12 1.01
C GLU A 124 20.96 10.47 2.35
N ILE A 125 21.18 9.15 2.35
CA ILE A 125 21.64 8.36 3.50
C ILE A 125 23.13 8.09 3.31
N VAL A 126 23.97 8.66 4.17
CA VAL A 126 25.44 8.49 4.08
C VAL A 126 25.87 7.15 4.72
N ALA A 127 26.96 6.56 4.24
CA ALA A 127 27.44 5.25 4.71
C ALA A 127 27.85 5.15 6.20
N ALA A 128 28.03 6.28 6.88
CA ALA A 128 28.31 6.31 8.31
C ALA A 128 27.05 6.20 9.19
N VAL A 129 25.86 6.14 8.58
CA VAL A 129 24.58 5.93 9.25
C VAL A 129 24.44 4.47 9.69
N GLY A 130 23.82 4.23 10.85
CA GLY A 130 23.57 2.87 11.32
C GLY A 130 22.43 2.21 10.55
N GLN A 131 21.24 2.83 10.56
CA GLN A 131 20.08 2.46 9.73
C GLN A 131 19.09 3.62 9.70
N VAL A 132 18.31 3.77 8.65
CA VAL A 132 17.17 4.71 8.60
C VAL A 132 15.90 3.89 8.55
N GLU A 133 14.87 4.32 9.27
CA GLU A 133 13.57 3.65 9.27
C GLU A 133 12.49 4.55 8.71
N ILE A 134 11.59 4.00 7.90
CA ILE A 134 10.27 4.59 7.67
C ILE A 134 9.33 3.88 8.64
N ALA A 135 8.68 4.64 9.52
CA ALA A 135 7.81 4.09 10.55
C ALA A 135 6.62 3.32 9.94
N ALA A 136 6.14 2.28 10.63
CA ALA A 136 5.04 1.46 10.16
C ALA A 136 3.78 2.30 9.87
N GLY A 137 3.05 1.94 8.81
CA GLY A 137 1.85 2.65 8.38
C GLY A 137 2.08 4.09 7.92
N ARG A 138 3.31 4.46 7.54
CA ARG A 138 3.64 5.75 6.89
C ARG A 138 3.86 5.58 5.39
N SER A 139 3.46 6.57 4.59
CA SER A 139 3.65 6.63 3.15
C SER A 139 4.57 7.77 2.74
N ILE A 140 5.79 7.44 2.31
CA ILE A 140 6.78 8.42 1.87
C ILE A 140 7.13 8.22 0.41
N SER A 141 7.31 9.33 -0.29
CA SER A 141 7.85 9.35 -1.65
C SER A 141 9.08 10.23 -1.76
N VAL A 142 9.90 9.95 -2.77
CA VAL A 142 11.06 10.78 -3.10
C VAL A 142 11.03 11.08 -4.60
N SER A 143 10.88 12.36 -4.95
CA SER A 143 10.89 12.85 -6.33
C SER A 143 12.30 12.99 -6.89
N GLY A 144 13.27 13.36 -6.05
CA GLY A 144 14.69 13.34 -6.38
C GLY A 144 15.33 11.96 -6.19
N THR A 145 16.65 11.94 -6.14
CA THR A 145 17.43 10.73 -5.95
C THR A 145 17.34 10.24 -4.51
N THR A 146 17.10 8.95 -4.33
CA THR A 146 17.33 8.28 -3.05
C THR A 146 18.70 7.64 -3.06
N THR A 147 19.66 8.21 -2.33
CA THR A 147 20.99 7.60 -2.13
C THR A 147 20.99 6.76 -0.86
N VAL A 148 21.22 5.46 -1.02
CA VAL A 148 21.24 4.47 0.06
C VAL A 148 22.70 4.09 0.32
N GLY A 149 23.38 4.86 1.17
CA GLY A 149 24.73 4.53 1.65
C GLY A 149 24.75 3.61 2.87
N ALA A 150 23.62 3.47 3.56
CA ALA A 150 23.43 2.61 4.73
C ALA A 150 21.99 2.02 4.69
N PRO A 151 21.67 0.98 5.50
CA PRO A 151 20.38 0.32 5.45
C PRO A 151 19.19 1.28 5.62
N LEU A 152 18.21 1.16 4.72
CA LEU A 152 16.89 1.79 4.82
C LEU A 152 15.84 0.71 5.07
N VAL A 153 15.11 0.80 6.17
CA VAL A 153 14.09 -0.18 6.57
C VAL A 153 12.70 0.42 6.46
N ILE A 154 11.86 -0.19 5.65
CA ILE A 154 10.44 0.16 5.47
C ILE A 154 9.65 -0.75 6.42
N ARG A 155 9.21 -0.22 7.55
CA ARG A 155 8.66 -1.02 8.66
C ARG A 155 7.24 -1.52 8.40
N SER A 156 6.89 -2.64 9.03
CA SER A 156 5.53 -3.18 9.01
C SER A 156 5.19 -3.88 10.32
N ASP A 157 4.07 -3.48 10.90
CA ASP A 157 3.52 -4.07 12.12
C ASP A 157 1.98 -4.08 12.07
N ALA A 158 1.34 -4.35 13.22
CA ALA A 158 -0.12 -4.38 13.33
C ALA A 158 -0.81 -3.05 13.02
N THR A 159 -0.10 -1.92 12.99
CA THR A 159 -0.62 -0.61 12.60
C THR A 159 -0.64 -0.38 11.09
N GLY A 160 0.11 -1.19 10.33
CA GLY A 160 0.15 -1.14 8.88
C GLY A 160 1.54 -1.39 8.30
N THR A 161 1.58 -1.56 6.98
CA THR A 161 2.84 -1.63 6.22
C THR A 161 3.19 -0.23 5.74
N ALA A 162 4.41 0.24 6.01
CA ALA A 162 4.88 1.49 5.44
C ALA A 162 5.03 1.38 3.92
N CYS A 163 4.77 2.48 3.23
CA CYS A 163 4.93 2.61 1.79
C CYS A 163 6.11 3.51 1.45
N PHE A 164 6.89 3.11 0.45
CA PHE A 164 7.95 3.90 -0.15
C PHE A 164 7.76 4.00 -1.65
N LEU A 165 7.75 5.22 -2.19
CA LEU A 165 7.59 5.51 -3.61
C LEU A 165 8.84 6.20 -4.17
N ASP A 166 9.64 5.47 -4.94
CA ASP A 166 10.76 6.01 -5.73
C ASP A 166 10.23 6.63 -7.03
N LYS A 167 9.85 7.91 -6.97
CA LYS A 167 9.57 8.70 -8.19
C LYS A 167 10.86 9.10 -8.90
N GLY A 168 11.92 9.39 -8.14
CA GLY A 168 13.28 9.55 -8.65
C GLY A 168 14.12 8.26 -8.58
N PRO A 169 15.39 8.28 -9.04
CA PRO A 169 16.23 7.08 -9.06
C PRO A 169 16.68 6.67 -7.66
N ILE A 170 16.90 5.38 -7.45
CA ILE A 170 17.60 4.86 -6.27
C ILE A 170 19.06 4.59 -6.64
N SER A 171 19.99 5.16 -5.88
CA SER A 171 21.41 4.89 -5.96
C SER A 171 21.84 4.10 -4.72
N TYR A 172 22.13 2.81 -4.91
CA TYR A 172 22.70 1.95 -3.87
C TYR A 172 24.21 2.21 -3.79
N GLY A 173 24.67 2.82 -2.71
CA GLY A 173 26.07 3.22 -2.53
C GLY A 173 26.81 2.36 -1.51
N GLY A 174 27.97 1.80 -1.88
CA GLY A 174 29.00 1.28 -0.96
C GLY A 174 28.71 -0.06 -0.25
N GLU A 175 29.51 -1.09 -0.59
CA GLU A 175 29.48 -2.50 -0.10
C GLU A 175 28.16 -3.28 -0.28
N GLU A 176 28.26 -4.62 -0.31
CA GLU A 176 27.15 -5.56 -0.55
C GLU A 176 26.00 -5.44 0.47
N ASP A 177 26.23 -4.72 1.58
CA ASP A 177 25.36 -4.59 2.75
C ASP A 177 24.43 -3.34 2.73
N ALA A 178 24.66 -2.36 1.84
CA ALA A 178 23.75 -1.22 1.69
C ALA A 178 22.47 -1.64 0.94
N GLN A 179 21.48 -2.11 1.69
CA GLN A 179 20.22 -2.64 1.16
C GLN A 179 19.01 -1.87 1.67
N ILE A 180 17.96 -1.85 0.86
CA ILE A 180 16.62 -1.53 1.34
C ILE A 180 16.01 -2.82 1.86
N SER A 181 15.46 -2.78 3.07
CA SER A 181 14.70 -3.87 3.68
C SER A 181 13.24 -3.46 3.78
N VAL A 182 12.35 -4.27 3.21
CA VAL A 182 10.90 -4.05 3.27
C VAL A 182 10.29 -5.08 4.19
N GLU A 183 9.53 -4.65 5.19
CA GLU A 183 8.81 -5.55 6.08
C GLU A 183 7.37 -5.78 5.62
N ARG A 184 6.86 -6.99 5.85
CA ARG A 184 5.44 -7.34 5.69
C ARG A 184 4.95 -8.10 6.90
N TYR A 185 4.09 -7.45 7.68
CA TYR A 185 3.34 -8.04 8.78
C TYR A 185 2.15 -8.85 8.25
N ILE A 186 2.02 -10.10 8.71
CA ILE A 186 0.86 -10.95 8.50
C ILE A 186 0.17 -11.17 9.86
N PRO A 187 -1.10 -10.76 10.02
CA PRO A 187 -1.77 -10.63 11.32
C PRO A 187 -2.37 -11.92 11.87
N SER A 188 -2.20 -13.06 11.19
CA SER A 188 -2.83 -14.32 11.60
C SER A 188 -2.01 -15.55 11.26
N LYS A 189 -2.27 -16.62 12.00
CA LYS A 189 -1.71 -17.96 11.77
C LYS A 189 -2.77 -18.93 11.29
N ASP A 190 -2.33 -20.03 10.70
CA ASP A 190 -3.21 -21.09 10.19
C ASP A 190 -4.18 -20.64 9.08
N GLU A 191 -3.98 -19.43 8.56
CA GLU A 191 -4.73 -18.85 7.45
C GLU A 191 -3.82 -18.62 6.25
N TRP A 192 -4.35 -18.84 5.05
CA TRP A 192 -3.64 -18.53 3.82
C TRP A 192 -3.75 -17.04 3.53
N HIS A 193 -2.61 -16.42 3.23
CA HIS A 193 -2.50 -15.06 2.73
C HIS A 193 -1.85 -15.09 1.35
N TYR A 194 -2.29 -14.22 0.45
CA TYR A 194 -1.65 -14.07 -0.84
C TYR A 194 -0.61 -12.96 -0.79
N VAL A 195 0.62 -13.30 -1.16
CA VAL A 195 1.81 -12.48 -0.97
C VAL A 195 2.63 -12.38 -2.26
N SER A 196 3.44 -11.34 -2.38
CA SER A 196 4.47 -11.16 -3.41
C SER A 196 5.73 -10.59 -2.77
N THR A 197 6.75 -10.26 -3.57
CA THR A 197 8.02 -9.72 -3.08
C THR A 197 8.34 -8.36 -3.68
N PRO A 198 8.88 -7.41 -2.89
CA PRO A 198 9.16 -6.06 -3.34
C PRO A 198 10.58 -5.88 -3.89
N VAL A 199 11.40 -6.93 -3.88
CA VAL A 199 12.82 -6.91 -4.26
C VAL A 199 13.15 -7.88 -5.39
N GLN A 200 14.15 -7.52 -6.17
CA GLN A 200 14.66 -8.30 -7.29
C GLN A 200 15.38 -9.57 -6.81
N ASN A 201 15.48 -10.58 -7.69
CA ASN A 201 16.19 -11.84 -7.43
C ASN A 201 15.75 -12.57 -6.15
N SER A 202 14.45 -12.50 -5.85
CA SER A 202 13.87 -13.10 -4.65
C SER A 202 13.90 -14.63 -4.68
N THR A 203 14.01 -15.25 -3.51
CA THR A 203 13.85 -16.69 -3.32
C THR A 203 12.87 -17.00 -2.18
N ALA A 204 12.40 -18.23 -2.10
CA ALA A 204 11.47 -18.68 -1.06
C ALA A 204 12.02 -18.52 0.38
N ARG A 205 13.33 -18.29 0.53
CA ARG A 205 14.00 -17.97 1.79
C ARG A 205 13.38 -16.80 2.55
N PHE A 206 12.81 -15.80 1.87
CA PHE A 206 12.14 -14.68 2.55
C PHE A 206 10.90 -15.12 3.35
N PHE A 207 10.30 -16.25 2.98
CA PHE A 207 9.15 -16.84 3.67
C PHE A 207 9.53 -18.04 4.53
N ALA A 208 10.82 -18.18 4.91
CA ALA A 208 11.29 -19.27 5.74
C ALA A 208 10.48 -19.37 7.05
N GLY A 209 10.09 -20.59 7.42
CA GLY A 209 9.22 -20.84 8.58
C GLY A 209 7.74 -20.96 8.23
N SER A 210 7.34 -20.62 7.00
CA SER A 210 5.95 -20.72 6.54
C SER A 210 5.77 -21.70 5.39
N TYR A 211 4.55 -22.19 5.21
CA TYR A 211 4.17 -22.85 3.97
C TYR A 211 4.12 -21.82 2.85
N LEU A 212 4.65 -22.16 1.68
CA LEU A 212 4.62 -21.32 0.48
C LEU A 212 4.22 -22.17 -0.72
N ASN A 213 3.26 -21.71 -1.52
CA ASN A 213 2.86 -22.37 -2.76
C ASN A 213 2.75 -21.37 -3.91
N ALA A 214 3.08 -21.83 -5.11
CA ALA A 214 2.69 -21.18 -6.35
C ALA A 214 1.35 -21.75 -6.83
N TYR A 215 0.56 -20.94 -7.52
CA TYR A 215 -0.61 -21.42 -8.25
C TYR A 215 -0.18 -21.89 -9.64
N ASP A 216 -0.45 -23.15 -9.97
CA ASP A 216 -0.28 -23.72 -11.30
C ASP A 216 -1.62 -23.65 -12.04
N THR A 217 -1.79 -22.59 -12.84
CA THR A 217 -2.99 -22.32 -13.62
C THR A 217 -3.32 -23.44 -14.61
N ASP A 218 -2.32 -24.07 -15.23
CA ASP A 218 -2.53 -25.09 -16.27
C ASP A 218 -3.21 -26.34 -15.71
N ASN A 219 -2.90 -26.67 -14.45
CA ASN A 219 -3.42 -27.83 -13.75
C ASN A 219 -4.43 -27.46 -12.65
N SER A 220 -4.73 -26.18 -12.47
CA SER A 220 -5.65 -25.61 -11.46
C SER A 220 -5.37 -26.13 -10.04
N LEU A 221 -4.10 -26.06 -9.62
CA LEU A 221 -3.67 -26.59 -8.33
C LEU A 221 -2.57 -25.75 -7.68
N TRP A 222 -2.45 -25.90 -6.36
CA TRP A 222 -1.36 -25.31 -5.59
C TRP A 222 -0.15 -26.23 -5.57
N VAL A 223 1.03 -25.71 -5.94
CA VAL A 223 2.30 -26.42 -5.92
C VAL A 223 3.18 -25.87 -4.81
N SER A 224 3.49 -26.71 -3.82
CA SER A 224 4.36 -26.32 -2.71
C SER A 224 5.82 -26.15 -3.13
N PHE A 225 6.45 -25.12 -2.57
CA PHE A 225 7.89 -24.97 -2.61
C PHE A 225 8.55 -26.08 -1.78
N THR A 226 9.65 -26.62 -2.30
CA THR A 226 10.40 -27.74 -1.70
C THR A 226 11.82 -27.34 -1.28
N SER A 227 12.29 -26.15 -1.68
CA SER A 227 13.57 -25.59 -1.28
C SER A 227 13.47 -24.07 -1.08
N LEU A 228 14.20 -23.55 -0.09
CA LEU A 228 14.30 -22.11 0.16
C LEU A 228 15.08 -21.36 -0.93
N ASP A 229 15.83 -22.06 -1.78
CA ASP A 229 16.61 -21.46 -2.87
C ASP A 229 15.82 -21.38 -4.18
N GLN A 230 14.58 -21.88 -4.22
CA GLN A 230 13.71 -21.71 -5.39
C GLN A 230 13.37 -20.24 -5.59
N ALA A 231 13.43 -19.80 -6.85
CA ALA A 231 13.13 -18.43 -7.23
C ALA A 231 11.66 -18.07 -6.95
N VAL A 232 11.47 -16.83 -6.54
CA VAL A 232 10.18 -16.16 -6.38
C VAL A 232 10.19 -15.01 -7.37
N ASN A 233 9.32 -15.09 -8.36
CA ASN A 233 9.34 -14.24 -9.54
C ASN A 233 8.67 -12.89 -9.26
N THR A 234 9.25 -11.82 -9.80
CA THR A 234 8.64 -10.49 -9.81
C THR A 234 7.24 -10.54 -10.43
N MET A 235 6.29 -9.80 -9.86
CA MET A 235 4.85 -9.76 -10.22
C MET A 235 4.05 -11.05 -10.00
N GLN A 236 4.69 -12.17 -9.66
CA GLN A 236 3.95 -13.39 -9.31
C GLN A 236 3.46 -13.31 -7.87
N GLY A 237 2.24 -13.79 -7.63
CA GLY A 237 1.70 -13.98 -6.29
C GLY A 237 1.86 -15.42 -5.82
N TYR A 238 1.87 -15.60 -4.51
CA TYR A 238 2.06 -16.88 -3.84
C TYR A 238 1.11 -17.00 -2.66
N SER A 239 0.70 -18.21 -2.30
CA SER A 239 0.00 -18.42 -1.02
C SER A 239 1.01 -18.73 0.07
N SER A 240 0.94 -17.98 1.17
CA SER A 240 1.75 -18.19 2.37
C SER A 240 0.86 -18.46 3.57
N LYS A 241 1.26 -19.40 4.43
CA LYS A 241 0.59 -19.67 5.71
C LYS A 241 1.61 -19.90 6.81
N ILE A 242 1.48 -19.12 7.86
CA ILE A 242 2.27 -19.27 9.09
C ILE A 242 1.73 -20.51 9.83
N PRO A 243 2.58 -21.50 10.15
CA PRO A 243 2.16 -22.67 10.94
C PRO A 243 1.80 -22.25 12.38
N ASN A 244 1.10 -23.11 13.12
CA ASN A 244 0.45 -22.82 14.41
C ASN A 244 1.32 -22.25 15.57
N ALA A 245 2.59 -21.89 15.36
CA ALA A 245 3.55 -21.48 16.38
C ALA A 245 3.44 -20.01 16.84
N GLU A 246 3.15 -19.05 15.95
CA GLU A 246 3.16 -17.61 16.29
C GLU A 246 1.86 -16.93 15.83
N PRO A 247 1.24 -16.02 16.60
CA PRO A 247 -0.03 -15.38 16.24
C PRO A 247 0.05 -14.47 15.01
N SER A 248 1.27 -14.05 14.65
CA SER A 248 1.57 -13.20 13.50
C SER A 248 3.04 -13.34 13.13
N GLN A 249 3.43 -12.97 11.91
CA GLN A 249 4.83 -12.97 11.47
C GLN A 249 5.11 -11.69 10.66
N THR A 250 6.27 -11.07 10.89
CA THR A 250 6.81 -10.06 9.97
C THR A 250 7.90 -10.72 9.13
N TYR A 251 7.77 -10.66 7.80
CA TYR A 251 8.83 -11.04 6.87
C TYR A 251 9.64 -9.81 6.48
N THR A 252 10.94 -9.98 6.25
CA THR A 252 11.83 -8.90 5.80
C THR A 252 12.43 -9.29 4.46
N PHE A 253 12.19 -8.46 3.44
CA PHE A 253 12.71 -8.60 2.09
C PHE A 253 13.85 -7.60 1.91
N SER A 254 15.09 -8.08 1.85
CA SER A 254 16.27 -7.22 1.70
C SER A 254 16.86 -7.37 0.30
N GLY A 255 17.11 -6.25 -0.38
CA GLY A 255 17.71 -6.26 -1.72
C GLY A 255 17.46 -4.97 -2.49
N GLN A 256 17.67 -5.02 -3.80
CA GLN A 256 17.27 -3.94 -4.70
C GLN A 256 15.76 -4.01 -4.91
N LEU A 257 15.06 -2.89 -4.73
CA LEU A 257 13.62 -2.81 -4.98
C LEU A 257 13.29 -3.12 -6.45
N ASN A 258 12.14 -3.76 -6.68
CA ASN A 258 11.51 -3.76 -7.99
C ASN A 258 11.07 -2.33 -8.31
N THR A 259 11.32 -1.88 -9.54
CA THR A 259 10.96 -0.54 -10.02
C THR A 259 10.68 -0.64 -11.52
N ALA A 260 9.60 0.00 -11.99
CA ALA A 260 9.25 0.06 -13.41
C ALA A 260 9.81 1.32 -14.11
N ARG A 261 10.59 2.14 -13.39
CA ARG A 261 11.11 3.42 -13.88
C ARG A 261 12.19 3.29 -14.96
N MET A 262 13.02 2.25 -14.89
CA MET A 262 14.12 2.04 -15.86
C MET A 262 13.71 1.14 -17.02
N ALA A 263 12.79 0.22 -16.75
CA ALA A 263 12.23 -0.71 -17.71
C ALA A 263 10.88 -1.23 -17.20
N PRO A 264 9.93 -1.54 -18.09
CA PRO A 264 8.68 -2.18 -17.70
C PRO A 264 8.91 -3.48 -16.94
N LEU A 265 8.05 -3.77 -15.96
CA LEU A 265 7.96 -5.08 -15.32
C LEU A 265 6.87 -5.87 -16.03
N SER A 266 7.14 -7.13 -16.40
CA SER A 266 6.15 -7.97 -17.07
C SER A 266 6.15 -9.41 -16.57
N ILE A 267 4.98 -10.04 -16.67
CA ILE A 267 4.78 -11.45 -16.39
C ILE A 267 3.91 -12.08 -17.47
N ASN A 268 4.35 -13.24 -17.97
CA ASN A 268 3.54 -14.07 -18.85
C ASN A 268 2.66 -14.98 -17.99
N LEU A 269 1.40 -15.08 -18.36
CA LEU A 269 0.38 -15.83 -17.64
C LEU A 269 -0.07 -17.04 -18.48
N SER A 270 -0.88 -17.91 -17.89
CA SER A 270 -1.48 -19.02 -18.63
C SER A 270 -2.98 -18.84 -18.84
N ASN A 271 -3.45 -19.34 -19.99
CA ASN A 271 -4.87 -19.52 -20.31
C ASN A 271 -5.28 -21.01 -20.28
N GLY A 272 -4.49 -21.86 -19.62
CA GLY A 272 -4.81 -23.25 -19.34
C GLY A 272 -5.72 -23.42 -18.12
N GLY A 273 -6.10 -24.66 -17.83
CA GLY A 273 -6.92 -25.03 -16.66
C GLY A 273 -8.14 -24.15 -16.45
N ASP A 274 -8.19 -23.50 -15.29
CA ASP A 274 -9.26 -22.61 -14.82
C ASP A 274 -9.02 -21.14 -15.19
N LYS A 275 -7.90 -20.86 -15.89
CA LYS A 275 -7.52 -19.54 -16.44
C LYS A 275 -7.19 -18.48 -15.39
N TYR A 276 -7.27 -18.79 -14.10
CA TYR A 276 -6.94 -17.85 -13.04
C TYR A 276 -5.45 -17.89 -12.74
N ASN A 277 -4.81 -16.73 -12.75
CA ASN A 277 -3.40 -16.59 -12.48
C ASN A 277 -3.19 -15.76 -11.23
N LEU A 278 -2.39 -16.27 -10.29
CA LEU A 278 -2.03 -15.53 -9.09
C LEU A 278 -0.85 -14.61 -9.38
N VAL A 279 -1.14 -13.31 -9.45
CA VAL A 279 -0.17 -12.23 -9.57
C VAL A 279 -0.05 -11.51 -8.22
N GLY A 280 0.85 -10.54 -8.13
CA GLY A 280 0.95 -9.74 -6.91
C GLY A 280 1.62 -8.40 -7.13
N ASN A 281 1.35 -7.48 -6.21
CA ASN A 281 1.96 -6.16 -6.20
C ASN A 281 3.47 -6.30 -5.91
N PRO A 282 4.35 -5.98 -6.88
CA PRO A 282 5.79 -6.16 -6.74
C PRO A 282 6.47 -4.99 -6.03
N PHE A 283 5.74 -4.01 -5.49
CA PHE A 283 6.31 -2.78 -4.93
C PHE A 283 6.12 -2.68 -3.42
N PRO A 284 6.98 -1.90 -2.73
CA PRO A 284 6.77 -1.49 -1.36
C PRO A 284 5.78 -0.30 -1.26
N SER A 285 4.76 -0.25 -2.09
CA SER A 285 3.73 0.80 -2.09
C SER A 285 2.41 0.25 -2.64
N VAL A 286 1.30 0.92 -2.37
CA VAL A 286 0.01 0.61 -3.01
C VAL A 286 0.14 0.78 -4.53
N ILE A 287 -0.49 -0.12 -5.29
CA ILE A 287 -0.71 0.06 -6.73
C ILE A 287 -2.17 0.34 -7.02
N ASP A 288 -2.39 1.12 -8.04
CA ASP A 288 -3.69 1.42 -8.61
C ASP A 288 -3.90 0.57 -9.87
N TRP A 289 -4.87 -0.36 -9.80
CA TRP A 289 -5.19 -1.30 -10.87
C TRP A 289 -5.75 -0.63 -12.13
N ASP A 290 -6.37 0.54 -12.00
CA ASP A 290 -6.99 1.25 -13.12
C ASP A 290 -6.06 2.29 -13.75
N HIS A 291 -4.84 2.42 -13.23
CA HIS A 291 -3.88 3.36 -13.76
C HIS A 291 -3.52 3.03 -15.22
N ALA A 292 -3.39 4.06 -16.06
CA ALA A 292 -3.17 3.90 -17.50
C ALA A 292 -1.80 3.28 -17.87
N SER A 293 -0.87 3.18 -16.92
CA SER A 293 0.45 2.55 -17.10
C SER A 293 0.42 1.03 -16.96
N TRP A 294 -0.77 0.42 -16.93
CA TRP A 294 -0.94 -1.02 -17.11
C TRP A 294 -1.15 -1.38 -18.57
N THR A 295 -0.41 -2.38 -19.04
CA THR A 295 -0.74 -3.12 -20.26
C THR A 295 -1.28 -4.49 -19.88
N LYS A 296 -2.61 -4.67 -20.05
CA LYS A 296 -3.37 -5.90 -19.74
C LYS A 296 -3.71 -6.64 -21.04
N ALA A 297 -2.89 -7.59 -21.48
CA ALA A 297 -3.09 -8.29 -22.75
C ALA A 297 -3.79 -9.65 -22.55
N ASN A 298 -5.01 -9.78 -23.07
CA ASN A 298 -5.87 -10.97 -22.90
C ASN A 298 -6.14 -11.31 -21.42
N ILE A 299 -6.44 -10.28 -20.63
CA ILE A 299 -6.75 -10.35 -19.20
C ILE A 299 -8.08 -9.65 -18.97
N ALA A 300 -8.99 -10.30 -18.25
CA ALA A 300 -10.22 -9.65 -17.78
C ALA A 300 -9.85 -8.60 -16.72
N ASP A 301 -10.60 -7.51 -16.66
CA ASP A 301 -10.29 -6.40 -15.79
C ASP A 301 -10.56 -6.69 -14.30
N ALA A 302 -11.36 -7.72 -14.01
CA ALA A 302 -11.64 -8.11 -12.64
C ALA A 302 -10.40 -8.63 -11.88
N VAL A 303 -10.24 -8.16 -10.64
CA VAL A 303 -9.25 -8.65 -9.67
C VAL A 303 -9.93 -9.28 -8.47
N TYR A 304 -9.27 -10.31 -7.91
CA TYR A 304 -9.80 -11.05 -6.76
C TYR A 304 -8.74 -11.18 -5.67
N ILE A 305 -9.00 -10.58 -4.51
CA ILE A 305 -8.12 -10.61 -3.35
C ILE A 305 -8.73 -11.54 -2.30
N TRP A 306 -8.00 -12.57 -1.90
CA TRP A 306 -8.41 -13.42 -0.79
C TRP A 306 -8.31 -12.67 0.54
N ASN A 307 -9.43 -12.54 1.25
CA ASN A 307 -9.47 -11.99 2.59
C ASN A 307 -9.59 -13.12 3.61
N ALA A 308 -8.46 -13.46 4.25
CA ALA A 308 -8.40 -14.49 5.27
C ALA A 308 -9.32 -14.22 6.47
N SER A 309 -9.52 -12.96 6.84
CA SER A 309 -10.30 -12.58 8.03
C SER A 309 -11.81 -12.79 7.86
N THR A 310 -12.32 -12.69 6.63
CA THR A 310 -13.73 -12.94 6.31
C THR A 310 -13.93 -14.31 5.67
N GLY A 311 -12.87 -14.95 5.19
CA GLY A 311 -12.94 -16.20 4.44
C GLY A 311 -13.61 -16.05 3.07
N SER A 312 -13.61 -14.85 2.49
CA SER A 312 -14.21 -14.54 1.19
C SER A 312 -13.20 -13.87 0.25
N TYR A 313 -13.56 -13.80 -1.04
CA TYR A 313 -12.84 -12.97 -1.99
C TYR A 313 -13.45 -11.57 -2.03
N ALA A 314 -12.58 -10.57 -1.89
CA ALA A 314 -12.84 -9.20 -2.26
C ALA A 314 -12.63 -9.07 -3.77
N SER A 315 -13.68 -8.72 -4.51
CA SER A 315 -13.65 -8.62 -5.97
C SER A 315 -13.80 -7.16 -6.39
N TYR A 316 -13.03 -6.74 -7.39
CA TYR A 316 -13.13 -5.42 -7.97
C TYR A 316 -13.10 -5.49 -9.49
N VAL A 317 -13.94 -4.69 -10.16
CA VAL A 317 -13.88 -4.47 -11.62
C VAL A 317 -14.44 -3.10 -11.98
N ASN A 318 -13.63 -2.28 -12.64
CA ASN A 318 -14.04 -1.03 -13.27
C ASN A 318 -15.00 -0.18 -12.39
N GLY A 319 -14.53 0.21 -11.22
CA GLY A 319 -15.26 1.01 -10.23
C GLY A 319 -16.12 0.23 -9.24
N ALA A 320 -16.57 -0.98 -9.57
CA ALA A 320 -17.37 -1.78 -8.64
C ALA A 320 -16.50 -2.64 -7.74
N GLY A 321 -16.72 -2.57 -6.43
CA GLY A 321 -16.12 -3.43 -5.43
C GLY A 321 -17.17 -4.16 -4.62
N VAL A 322 -16.93 -5.44 -4.30
CA VAL A 322 -17.74 -6.22 -3.34
C VAL A 322 -16.85 -6.92 -2.32
N ASN A 323 -17.38 -7.16 -1.12
CA ASN A 323 -16.63 -7.69 0.02
C ASN A 323 -15.38 -6.84 0.34
N GLY A 324 -15.47 -5.52 0.11
CA GLY A 324 -14.36 -4.57 0.28
C GLY A 324 -13.34 -4.54 -0.86
N GLY A 325 -13.63 -5.15 -2.01
CA GLY A 325 -12.77 -5.05 -3.20
C GLY A 325 -12.53 -3.60 -3.62
N SER A 326 -11.32 -3.29 -4.09
CA SER A 326 -10.90 -1.96 -4.54
C SER A 326 -9.87 -2.08 -5.66
N ARG A 327 -9.73 -1.02 -6.47
CA ARG A 327 -8.60 -0.84 -7.41
C ARG A 327 -7.25 -0.76 -6.71
N TYR A 328 -7.23 -0.40 -5.43
CA TYR A 328 -6.00 -0.22 -4.67
C TYR A 328 -5.53 -1.53 -4.06
N ILE A 329 -4.38 -2.02 -4.53
CA ILE A 329 -3.80 -3.29 -4.12
C ILE A 329 -2.60 -3.00 -3.20
N ALA A 330 -2.70 -3.43 -1.95
CA ALA A 330 -1.71 -3.15 -0.91
C ALA A 330 -0.28 -3.65 -1.27
N PRO A 331 0.78 -3.08 -0.66
CA PRO A 331 2.15 -3.53 -0.89
C PRO A 331 2.30 -5.04 -0.69
N MET A 332 2.95 -5.72 -1.64
CA MET A 332 3.21 -7.17 -1.59
C MET A 332 1.93 -8.03 -1.49
N GLN A 333 0.74 -7.50 -1.78
CA GLN A 333 -0.51 -8.27 -1.80
C GLN A 333 -0.62 -9.08 -3.09
N GLY A 334 -0.93 -10.38 -2.96
CA GLY A 334 -1.27 -11.23 -4.09
C GLY A 334 -2.76 -11.17 -4.42
N PHE A 335 -3.09 -11.31 -5.70
CA PHE A 335 -4.45 -11.26 -6.22
C PHE A 335 -4.57 -12.10 -7.50
N PHE A 336 -5.76 -12.64 -7.76
CA PHE A 336 -6.03 -13.36 -8.99
C PHE A 336 -6.50 -12.42 -10.10
N VAL A 337 -6.09 -12.75 -11.32
CA VAL A 337 -6.63 -12.22 -12.58
C VAL A 337 -6.99 -13.39 -13.49
N GLN A 338 -7.96 -13.20 -14.38
CA GLN A 338 -8.39 -14.24 -15.32
C GLN A 338 -7.84 -13.98 -16.72
N ALA A 339 -7.25 -15.00 -17.33
CA ALA A 339 -6.86 -14.97 -18.73
C ALA A 339 -8.08 -15.18 -19.66
N THR A 340 -8.11 -14.44 -20.76
CA THR A 340 -9.25 -14.42 -21.69
C THR A 340 -8.89 -14.91 -23.09
N GLY A 341 -7.59 -15.04 -23.39
CA GLY A 341 -7.09 -15.38 -24.71
C GLY A 341 -5.70 -16.00 -24.70
N ALA A 342 -5.17 -16.30 -25.88
CA ALA A 342 -3.86 -16.92 -26.04
C ALA A 342 -2.72 -15.91 -25.73
N ASN A 343 -1.65 -16.41 -25.12
CA ASN A 343 -0.49 -15.60 -24.67
C ASN A 343 -0.92 -14.42 -23.76
N PRO A 344 -1.61 -14.70 -22.65
CA PRO A 344 -2.01 -13.64 -21.73
C PRO A 344 -0.76 -13.08 -21.02
N SER A 345 -0.70 -11.77 -20.87
CA SER A 345 0.39 -11.10 -20.16
C SER A 345 -0.08 -9.85 -19.44
N LEU A 346 0.65 -9.53 -18.38
CA LEU A 346 0.44 -8.33 -17.58
C LEU A 346 1.76 -7.57 -17.48
N GLN A 347 1.71 -6.27 -17.72
CA GLN A 347 2.89 -5.41 -17.71
C GLN A 347 2.60 -4.07 -17.02
N ILE A 348 3.55 -3.63 -16.21
CA ILE A 348 3.61 -2.29 -15.61
C ILE A 348 4.63 -1.50 -16.42
N ASP A 349 4.14 -0.48 -17.14
CA ASP A 349 4.95 0.32 -18.07
C ASP A 349 5.78 1.40 -17.37
N ASP A 350 5.29 1.92 -16.23
CA ASP A 350 5.92 2.99 -15.46
C ASP A 350 5.55 2.88 -13.96
N ASN A 351 6.35 3.51 -13.09
CA ASN A 351 6.10 3.61 -11.65
C ASN A 351 4.84 4.42 -11.30
N ASP A 352 4.25 5.18 -12.24
CA ASP A 352 3.03 5.95 -12.01
C ASP A 352 1.82 5.10 -11.57
N VAL A 353 1.84 3.77 -11.72
CA VAL A 353 0.83 2.89 -11.11
C VAL A 353 0.83 2.93 -9.58
N ARG A 354 1.85 3.51 -8.94
CA ARG A 354 2.03 3.52 -7.48
C ARG A 354 1.44 4.79 -6.87
N VAL A 355 0.66 4.64 -5.80
CA VAL A 355 -0.05 5.75 -5.14
C VAL A 355 0.29 5.88 -3.65
N TYR A 356 0.02 7.06 -3.09
CA TYR A 356 0.35 7.41 -1.70
C TYR A 356 -0.62 6.86 -0.66
N GLU A 357 -1.82 6.45 -1.09
CA GLU A 357 -2.90 6.11 -0.18
C GLU A 357 -2.40 5.23 0.95
N ALA A 358 -2.55 5.72 2.20
CA ALA A 358 -2.30 4.91 3.36
C ALA A 358 -3.23 3.70 3.21
N ALA A 359 -2.65 2.52 3.03
CA ALA A 359 -3.37 1.29 2.69
C ALA A 359 -4.45 0.97 3.74
N SER A 360 -5.60 1.62 3.64
CA SER A 360 -6.83 1.18 4.28
C SER A 360 -7.20 -0.08 3.54
N PHE A 361 -7.18 -1.21 4.25
CA PHE A 361 -7.01 -2.51 3.64
C PHE A 361 -8.07 -2.85 2.58
N LEU A 362 -9.23 -2.18 2.54
CA LEU A 362 -10.35 -2.53 1.66
C LEU A 362 -11.44 -1.43 1.55
N LYS A 363 -11.12 -0.15 1.27
CA LYS A 363 -12.18 0.87 0.99
C LYS A 363 -11.74 2.00 0.08
N ASP A 364 -12.47 2.19 -1.02
CA ASP A 364 -12.79 3.52 -1.55
C ASP A 364 -14.25 3.53 -2.03
N ASP A 365 -15.02 4.52 -1.58
CA ASP A 365 -16.42 4.72 -1.93
C ASP A 365 -16.50 5.66 -3.15
N GLU A 366 -16.46 5.12 -4.36
CA GLU A 366 -16.93 5.86 -5.54
C GLU A 366 -18.45 5.64 -5.68
N GLU A 367 -19.23 6.72 -5.66
CA GLU A 367 -20.68 6.67 -5.85
C GLU A 367 -21.01 6.42 -7.33
N PHE A 368 -21.36 5.17 -7.68
CA PHE A 368 -21.91 4.83 -8.98
C PHE A 368 -23.44 4.86 -8.97
N LEU A 369 -24.01 5.28 -10.09
CA LEU A 369 -25.46 5.29 -10.30
C LEU A 369 -25.95 3.93 -10.82
N ASN A 370 -27.22 3.62 -10.56
CA ASN A 370 -27.89 2.39 -11.01
C ASN A 370 -27.22 1.10 -10.57
N GLN A 371 -26.96 0.99 -9.27
CA GLN A 371 -26.43 -0.22 -8.65
C GLN A 371 -27.32 -0.71 -7.50
N LEU A 372 -27.24 -2.01 -7.24
CA LEU A 372 -27.86 -2.68 -6.11
C LEU A 372 -26.81 -3.59 -5.48
N SER A 373 -26.39 -3.26 -4.26
CA SER A 373 -25.61 -4.18 -3.43
C SER A 373 -26.57 -5.12 -2.69
N ILE A 374 -26.28 -6.42 -2.75
CA ILE A 374 -27.02 -7.45 -2.03
C ILE A 374 -26.05 -8.16 -1.09
N VAL A 375 -26.27 -7.99 0.21
CA VAL A 375 -25.47 -8.60 1.26
C VAL A 375 -26.24 -9.75 1.88
N LEU A 376 -25.64 -10.94 1.91
CA LEU A 376 -26.10 -12.09 2.66
C LEU A 376 -25.40 -12.12 4.02
N GLU A 377 -26.16 -11.89 5.09
CA GLU A 377 -25.70 -12.07 6.46
C GLU A 377 -25.98 -13.49 6.95
N GLY A 378 -24.90 -14.16 7.35
CA GLY A 378 -24.91 -15.48 7.95
C GLY A 378 -24.46 -15.47 9.41
N ALA A 379 -24.25 -16.65 9.99
CA ALA A 379 -23.77 -16.78 11.37
C ALA A 379 -22.25 -16.59 11.48
N THR A 380 -21.51 -16.93 10.43
CA THR A 380 -20.04 -16.88 10.37
C THR A 380 -19.48 -15.61 9.74
N GLY A 381 -20.31 -14.80 9.08
CA GLY A 381 -19.90 -13.57 8.42
C GLY A 381 -20.91 -13.10 7.39
N THR A 382 -20.44 -12.26 6.47
CA THR A 382 -21.23 -11.70 5.38
C THR A 382 -20.57 -11.97 4.04
N ASP A 383 -21.38 -12.07 3.00
CA ASP A 383 -20.94 -12.11 1.61
C ASP A 383 -21.79 -11.16 0.77
N GLU A 384 -21.16 -10.51 -0.20
CA GLU A 384 -21.76 -9.44 -0.99
C GLU A 384 -21.67 -9.73 -2.49
N ILE A 385 -22.72 -9.32 -3.20
CA ILE A 385 -22.72 -9.20 -4.67
C ILE A 385 -23.21 -7.81 -5.07
N MET A 386 -22.90 -7.42 -6.29
CA MET A 386 -23.41 -6.19 -6.90
C MET A 386 -24.09 -6.51 -8.24
N ILE A 387 -25.26 -5.92 -8.44
CA ILE A 387 -25.93 -5.82 -9.73
C ILE A 387 -25.88 -4.36 -10.13
N ARG A 388 -25.35 -4.04 -11.31
CA ARG A 388 -25.28 -2.66 -11.79
C ARG A 388 -25.65 -2.54 -13.27
N PHE A 389 -25.95 -1.32 -13.71
CA PHE A 389 -26.35 -1.05 -15.08
C PHE A 389 -25.42 -0.03 -15.76
N ILE A 390 -24.75 -0.46 -16.82
CA ILE A 390 -23.83 0.38 -17.62
C ILE A 390 -24.22 0.20 -19.08
N ALA A 391 -24.54 1.30 -19.78
CA ALA A 391 -25.08 1.24 -21.14
C ALA A 391 -24.11 0.59 -22.14
N GLU A 392 -22.81 0.70 -21.89
CA GLU A 392 -21.71 0.12 -22.68
C GLU A 392 -21.50 -1.38 -22.44
N ALA A 393 -22.08 -1.96 -21.38
CA ALA A 393 -21.87 -3.36 -21.05
C ALA A 393 -22.61 -4.30 -22.00
N SER A 394 -22.04 -5.48 -22.19
CA SER A 394 -22.64 -6.57 -22.95
C SER A 394 -23.80 -7.25 -22.19
N SER A 395 -24.62 -8.05 -22.90
CA SER A 395 -25.67 -8.86 -22.25
C SER A 395 -25.16 -10.18 -21.66
N GLY A 396 -23.99 -10.66 -22.11
CA GLY A 396 -23.30 -11.79 -21.50
C GLY A 396 -22.11 -11.33 -20.67
N PHE A 397 -21.31 -12.26 -20.15
CA PHE A 397 -20.09 -11.93 -19.42
C PHE A 397 -19.21 -10.95 -20.20
N ASP A 398 -18.94 -9.81 -19.60
CA ASP A 398 -18.16 -8.72 -20.15
C ASP A 398 -16.87 -8.57 -19.34
N GLU A 399 -15.74 -8.98 -19.93
CA GLU A 399 -14.42 -8.98 -19.31
C GLU A 399 -14.00 -7.60 -18.75
N ALA A 400 -14.60 -6.50 -19.20
CA ALA A 400 -14.30 -5.14 -18.75
C ALA A 400 -15.23 -4.62 -17.63
N TYR A 401 -16.34 -5.30 -17.34
CA TYR A 401 -17.35 -4.81 -16.39
C TYR A 401 -17.85 -5.85 -15.39
N ASP A 402 -17.59 -7.13 -15.64
CA ASP A 402 -18.08 -8.24 -14.84
C ASP A 402 -16.98 -8.90 -14.02
N ALA A 403 -17.35 -9.42 -12.86
CA ALA A 403 -16.50 -10.27 -12.04
C ALA A 403 -17.22 -11.57 -11.69
N HIS A 404 -16.63 -12.70 -12.04
CA HIS A 404 -17.12 -14.01 -11.63
C HIS A 404 -17.08 -14.17 -10.11
N LYS A 405 -17.91 -15.07 -9.56
CA LYS A 405 -17.83 -15.44 -8.15
C LYS A 405 -16.66 -16.40 -7.93
N MET A 406 -15.62 -15.93 -7.24
CA MET A 406 -14.69 -16.82 -6.57
C MET A 406 -15.26 -17.23 -5.21
N PHE A 407 -15.59 -18.50 -5.06
CA PHE A 407 -16.14 -19.02 -3.80
C PHE A 407 -15.06 -19.05 -2.72
N GLY A 408 -15.40 -18.53 -1.54
CA GLY A 408 -14.57 -18.58 -0.36
C GLY A 408 -14.76 -19.83 0.48
N ASN A 409 -14.51 -19.69 1.77
CA ASN A 409 -14.62 -20.76 2.76
C ASN A 409 -16.00 -21.41 2.73
N LEU A 410 -16.02 -22.73 2.87
CA LEU A 410 -17.26 -23.51 2.79
C LEU A 410 -18.25 -23.17 3.90
N GLU A 411 -17.76 -22.73 5.07
CA GLU A 411 -18.59 -22.38 6.24
C GLU A 411 -19.30 -21.03 6.10
N LEU A 412 -18.80 -20.14 5.23
CA LEU A 412 -19.41 -18.85 4.95
C LEU A 412 -20.62 -19.04 4.03
N ALA A 413 -21.79 -18.55 4.46
CA ALA A 413 -22.95 -18.38 3.59
C ALA A 413 -22.63 -17.39 2.47
N GLN A 414 -22.81 -17.82 1.23
CA GLN A 414 -22.41 -17.04 0.04
C GLN A 414 -23.57 -16.79 -0.91
N VAL A 415 -23.58 -15.61 -1.52
CA VAL A 415 -24.55 -15.16 -2.53
C VAL A 415 -23.82 -14.87 -3.85
N PHE A 416 -24.50 -15.10 -4.96
CA PHE A 416 -24.02 -14.80 -6.31
C PHE A 416 -25.20 -14.54 -7.25
N ALA A 417 -25.01 -13.65 -8.22
CA ALA A 417 -25.91 -13.59 -9.37
C ALA A 417 -25.56 -14.72 -10.35
N ILE A 418 -26.50 -15.12 -11.19
CA ILE A 418 -26.29 -16.15 -12.22
C ILE A 418 -26.51 -15.50 -13.58
N ASP A 419 -25.50 -15.55 -14.44
CA ASP A 419 -25.58 -15.03 -15.80
C ASP A 419 -26.39 -15.95 -16.74
N ASP A 420 -26.59 -15.52 -17.99
CA ASP A 420 -27.31 -16.29 -19.01
C ASP A 420 -26.63 -17.63 -19.39
N GLN A 421 -25.39 -17.85 -18.95
CA GLN A 421 -24.59 -19.06 -19.18
C GLN A 421 -24.54 -19.96 -17.93
N GLU A 422 -25.33 -19.64 -16.90
CA GLU A 422 -25.37 -20.33 -15.61
C GLU A 422 -24.05 -20.25 -14.83
N LEU A 423 -23.26 -19.20 -15.07
CA LEU A 423 -22.03 -18.92 -14.34
C LEU A 423 -22.30 -17.97 -13.16
N PRO A 424 -21.67 -18.23 -12.00
CA PRO A 424 -21.87 -17.42 -10.82
C PRO A 424 -21.06 -16.12 -10.90
N MET A 425 -21.70 -15.01 -10.50
CA MET A 425 -21.18 -13.65 -10.60
C MET A 425 -21.12 -12.98 -9.23
N ALA A 426 -19.99 -12.32 -8.94
CA ALA A 426 -19.83 -11.44 -7.79
C ALA A 426 -20.26 -10.00 -8.12
N ILE A 427 -19.92 -9.54 -9.32
CA ILE A 427 -20.35 -8.26 -9.88
C ILE A 427 -20.95 -8.58 -11.24
N HIS A 428 -22.24 -8.31 -11.40
CA HIS A 428 -22.97 -8.52 -12.62
C HIS A 428 -23.45 -7.19 -13.19
N THR A 429 -22.90 -6.82 -14.33
CA THR A 429 -23.21 -5.60 -15.04
C THR A 429 -24.15 -5.92 -16.19
N LEU A 430 -25.37 -5.39 -16.09
CA LEU A 430 -26.32 -5.41 -17.17
C LEU A 430 -26.18 -4.14 -18.00
N SER A 431 -26.66 -4.19 -19.24
CA SER A 431 -26.59 -3.05 -20.17
C SER A 431 -27.49 -1.87 -19.73
N THR A 432 -28.51 -1.56 -20.53
CA THR A 432 -29.51 -0.54 -20.16
C THR A 432 -30.63 -1.15 -19.35
N VAL A 433 -31.10 -0.38 -18.37
CA VAL A 433 -32.30 -0.65 -17.61
C VAL A 433 -33.47 -0.88 -18.57
N LYS A 434 -34.06 -2.08 -18.55
CA LYS A 434 -35.38 -2.32 -19.15
C LYS A 434 -36.47 -2.05 -18.12
N GLU A 435 -37.71 -1.82 -18.57
CA GLU A 435 -38.88 -1.64 -17.68
C GLU A 435 -39.06 -2.80 -16.68
N THR A 436 -38.58 -3.99 -17.02
CA THR A 436 -38.51 -5.14 -16.12
C THR A 436 -37.24 -5.95 -16.41
N GLU A 437 -36.47 -6.22 -15.38
CA GLU A 437 -35.27 -7.08 -15.44
C GLU A 437 -35.38 -8.21 -14.43
N PHE A 438 -34.89 -9.38 -14.83
CA PHE A 438 -34.86 -10.59 -14.01
C PHE A 438 -33.41 -10.92 -13.72
N VAL A 439 -33.06 -11.01 -12.44
CA VAL A 439 -31.74 -11.49 -12.02
C VAL A 439 -31.92 -12.73 -11.16
N LYS A 440 -31.39 -13.85 -11.64
CA LYS A 440 -31.34 -15.10 -10.90
C LYS A 440 -30.32 -14.99 -9.78
N LEU A 441 -30.70 -15.37 -8.57
CA LEU A 441 -29.79 -15.42 -7.42
C LEU A 441 -29.50 -16.86 -7.00
N GLY A 442 -28.23 -17.12 -6.74
CA GLY A 442 -27.77 -18.36 -6.12
C GLY A 442 -27.33 -18.12 -4.69
N LEU A 443 -27.68 -19.04 -3.80
CA LEU A 443 -27.20 -19.09 -2.42
C LEU A 443 -26.45 -20.40 -2.18
N LYS A 444 -25.27 -20.31 -1.57
CA LYS A 444 -24.49 -21.46 -1.11
C LYS A 444 -24.33 -21.36 0.40
N ILE A 445 -25.13 -22.16 1.11
CA ILE A 445 -25.22 -22.11 2.57
C ILE A 445 -24.92 -23.49 3.13
N SER A 446 -23.92 -23.59 4.00
CA SER A 446 -23.58 -24.81 4.73
C SER A 446 -23.89 -24.72 6.23
N GLU A 447 -24.03 -23.50 6.75
CA GLU A 447 -24.31 -23.22 8.14
C GLU A 447 -25.82 -23.27 8.45
N THR A 448 -26.15 -23.50 9.73
CA THR A 448 -27.53 -23.55 10.21
C THR A 448 -27.88 -22.24 10.92
N GLY A 449 -29.08 -21.71 10.67
CA GLY A 449 -29.56 -20.51 11.35
C GLY A 449 -30.41 -19.64 10.46
N ASN A 450 -30.72 -18.44 10.96
CA ASN A 450 -31.36 -17.41 10.15
C ASN A 450 -30.30 -16.78 9.26
N HIS A 451 -30.68 -16.53 8.00
CA HIS A 451 -29.88 -15.79 7.04
C HIS A 451 -30.71 -14.60 6.58
N THR A 452 -30.07 -13.45 6.45
CA THR A 452 -30.74 -12.19 6.10
C THR A 452 -30.15 -11.65 4.82
N LEU A 453 -31.01 -11.30 3.85
CA LEU A 453 -30.60 -10.52 2.69
C LEU A 453 -30.85 -9.04 2.98
N LEU A 454 -29.81 -8.23 2.82
CA LEU A 454 -29.86 -6.78 2.90
C LEU A 454 -29.67 -6.21 1.49
N PHE A 455 -30.44 -5.18 1.17
CA PHE A 455 -30.46 -4.52 -0.13
C PHE A 455 -30.04 -3.06 0.05
N ASN A 456 -28.86 -2.72 -0.45
CA ASN A 456 -28.25 -1.40 -0.30
C ASN A 456 -28.11 -0.72 -1.66
N ASP A 457 -27.90 0.59 -1.66
CA ASP A 457 -27.67 1.44 -2.84
C ASP A 457 -28.83 1.50 -3.85
N HIS A 458 -30.01 0.97 -3.51
CA HIS A 458 -31.19 1.03 -4.37
C HIS A 458 -31.69 2.47 -4.61
N GLU A 459 -31.23 3.44 -3.82
CA GLU A 459 -31.40 4.86 -4.02
C GLU A 459 -30.57 5.43 -5.20
N SER A 460 -29.57 4.68 -5.68
CA SER A 460 -28.70 5.10 -6.80
C SER A 460 -29.39 5.04 -8.16
N PHE A 461 -30.56 4.41 -8.25
CA PHE A 461 -31.32 4.29 -9.49
C PHE A 461 -31.96 5.62 -9.90
N ILE A 462 -31.61 6.11 -11.08
CA ILE A 462 -32.10 7.40 -11.60
C ILE A 462 -33.51 7.31 -12.21
N GLU A 463 -33.96 6.10 -12.55
CA GLU A 463 -35.29 5.82 -13.10
C GLU A 463 -36.02 4.80 -12.21
N ASN A 464 -37.36 4.80 -12.25
CA ASN A 464 -38.13 3.76 -11.57
C ASN A 464 -37.96 2.44 -12.32
N ILE A 465 -37.31 1.47 -11.69
CA ILE A 465 -37.06 0.14 -12.26
C ILE A 465 -37.83 -0.93 -11.51
N PHE A 466 -38.29 -1.96 -12.22
CA PHE A 466 -38.78 -3.19 -11.61
C PHE A 466 -37.72 -4.29 -11.78
N LEU A 467 -36.91 -4.49 -10.73
CA LEU A 467 -35.97 -5.59 -10.65
C LEU A 467 -36.64 -6.77 -9.93
N THR A 468 -36.75 -7.90 -10.62
CA THR A 468 -37.23 -9.15 -10.03
C THR A 468 -36.05 -10.05 -9.74
N LEU A 469 -35.91 -10.46 -8.48
CA LEU A 469 -34.90 -11.42 -8.03
C LEU A 469 -35.55 -12.78 -7.92
N GLU A 470 -35.04 -13.78 -8.65
CA GLU A 470 -35.60 -15.14 -8.73
C GLU A 470 -34.71 -16.20 -8.09
#